data_AF-A0A822LEU5-F1
#
_entry.id   AF-A0A822LEU5-F1
#
_cell.length_a   1.000
_cell.length_b   1.000
_cell.length_c   1.000
_cell.angle_alpha   90.00
_cell.angle_beta   90.00
_cell.angle_gamma   90.00
#
_symmetry.space_group_name_H-M   'P 1'
#
loop_
_entity.id
_entity.type
_entity.pdbx_description
1 polymer ?
#
loop_
_entity_poly.entity_id
_entity_poly.type
_entity_poly.pdbx_seq_one_letter_code
_entity_poly.pdbx_strand_id
1 'polypeptide(L)'
;MISITTRLQVRARANYLCEYCHSSEEISAALFEVDHIQPRSLGGKDELANLALACQRCNRYRYNFIKAIDPKTEQEVEIFNPRQQHWQEHFIWTPDALKIVGLTPIARATIERLDLNDDNHNEGFIVKVRRLWIRGGWHPPSTDKKQE
;
A
#
# COMPACT_ATOMS: atom_id res chain seq x y z
N MET A 1 -8.33 13.10 -17.13
CA MET A 1 -7.11 13.41 -16.37
C MET A 1 -7.57 13.82 -14.99
N ILE A 2 -7.07 13.19 -13.92
CA ILE A 2 -7.51 13.50 -12.55
C ILE A 2 -7.11 14.94 -12.20
N SER A 3 -8.09 15.74 -11.78
CA SER A 3 -7.88 17.15 -11.44
C SER A 3 -6.92 17.34 -10.27
N ILE A 4 -6.28 18.50 -10.18
CA ILE A 4 -5.40 18.85 -9.05
C ILE A 4 -6.18 18.80 -7.73
N THR A 5 -7.39 19.34 -7.70
CA THR A 5 -8.29 19.30 -6.53
C THR A 5 -8.54 17.87 -6.06
N THR A 6 -8.88 16.96 -6.98
CA THR A 6 -9.11 15.55 -6.66
C THR A 6 -7.84 14.88 -6.12
N ARG A 7 -6.67 15.19 -6.69
CA ARG A 7 -5.38 14.67 -6.19
C ARG A 7 -5.09 15.13 -4.77
N LEU A 8 -5.36 16.39 -4.45
CA LEU A 8 -5.19 16.93 -3.09
C LEU A 8 -6.18 16.28 -2.10
N GLN A 9 -7.43 16.06 -2.51
CA GLN A 9 -8.42 15.35 -1.70
C GLN A 9 -7.99 13.91 -1.38
N VAL A 10 -7.47 13.18 -2.37
CA VAL A 10 -6.93 11.82 -2.19
C VAL A 10 -5.77 11.82 -1.21
N ARG A 11 -4.81 12.77 -1.35
CA ARG A 11 -3.66 12.90 -0.44
C ARG A 11 -4.05 13.18 0.99
N ALA A 12 -4.90 14.19 1.19
CA ALA A 12 -5.34 14.60 2.51
C ALA A 12 -6.12 13.48 3.22
N ARG A 13 -7.02 12.79 2.51
CA ARG A 13 -7.75 11.63 3.06
C ARG A 13 -6.83 10.49 3.47
N ALA A 14 -5.76 10.25 2.71
CA ALA A 14 -4.77 9.21 2.99
C ALA A 14 -3.74 9.61 4.07
N ASN A 15 -3.87 10.79 4.68
CA ASN A 15 -2.86 11.36 5.58
C ASN A 15 -1.45 11.38 4.97
N TYR A 16 -1.36 11.55 3.65
CA TYR A 16 -0.10 11.48 2.90
C TYR A 16 0.64 10.14 3.04
N LEU A 17 -0.05 9.07 3.42
CA LEU A 17 0.47 7.71 3.45
C LEU A 17 0.04 6.96 2.19
N CYS A 18 0.94 6.12 1.67
CA CYS A 18 0.52 5.14 0.66
C CYS A 18 -0.51 4.21 1.29
N GLU A 19 -1.69 4.12 0.69
CA GLU A 19 -2.83 3.37 1.26
C GLU A 19 -2.65 1.84 1.21
N TYR A 20 -1.54 1.36 0.63
CA TYR A 20 -1.17 -0.06 0.58
C TYR A 20 -0.03 -0.38 1.56
N CYS A 21 1.10 0.32 1.45
CA CYS A 21 2.30 0.02 2.25
C CYS A 21 2.52 0.93 3.47
N HIS A 22 1.66 1.93 3.65
CA HIS A 22 1.71 2.91 4.74
C HIS A 22 3.04 3.68 4.86
N SER A 23 3.85 3.73 3.79
CA SER A 23 5.00 4.65 3.72
C SER A 23 4.51 6.09 3.54
N SER A 24 5.19 7.05 4.15
CA SER A 24 4.86 8.48 4.02
C SER A 24 5.35 9.07 2.70
N GLU A 25 4.56 9.95 2.09
CA GLU A 25 4.97 10.75 0.92
C GLU A 25 6.12 11.71 1.29
N GLU A 26 6.19 12.16 2.55
CA GLU A 26 7.20 13.11 3.05
C GLU A 26 8.64 12.56 3.00
N ILE A 27 8.79 11.24 3.14
CA ILE A 27 10.09 10.56 3.13
C ILE A 27 10.44 9.96 1.76
N SER A 28 9.65 10.31 0.73
CA SER A 28 9.85 9.88 -0.65
C SER A 28 10.56 10.95 -1.47
N ALA A 29 11.43 10.52 -2.38
CA ALA A 29 12.09 11.43 -3.33
C ALA A 29 11.13 11.99 -4.39
N ALA A 30 9.94 11.41 -4.54
CA ALA A 30 8.91 11.83 -5.49
C ALA A 30 7.52 11.76 -4.85
N LEU A 31 6.63 12.64 -5.32
CA LEU A 31 5.23 12.59 -4.95
C LEU A 31 4.60 11.24 -5.31
N PHE A 32 3.70 10.79 -4.47
CA PHE A 32 2.86 9.63 -4.71
C PHE A 32 1.84 9.92 -5.80
N GLU A 33 1.38 8.84 -6.42
CA GLU A 33 0.46 8.88 -7.53
C GLU A 33 -0.95 8.53 -7.06
N VAL A 34 -1.94 8.93 -7.84
CA VAL A 34 -3.32 8.50 -7.61
C VAL A 34 -3.56 7.25 -8.43
N ASP A 35 -3.79 6.14 -7.75
CA ASP A 35 -4.10 4.84 -8.30
C ASP A 35 -5.62 4.62 -8.39
N HIS A 36 -6.05 3.86 -9.37
CA HIS A 36 -7.44 3.48 -9.59
C HIS A 36 -7.67 2.05 -9.08
N ILE A 37 -8.49 1.91 -8.03
CA ILE A 37 -8.79 0.62 -7.38
C ILE A 37 -9.49 -0.33 -8.37
N GLN A 38 -10.51 0.13 -9.07
CA GLN A 38 -10.91 -0.45 -10.34
C GLN A 38 -10.07 0.24 -11.43
N PRO A 39 -9.14 -0.44 -12.11
CA PRO A 39 -8.30 0.17 -13.12
C PRO A 39 -9.12 0.74 -14.27
N ARG A 40 -8.65 1.84 -14.88
CA ARG A 40 -9.28 2.44 -16.06
C ARG A 40 -9.37 1.47 -17.24
N SER A 41 -8.37 0.61 -17.42
CA SER A 41 -8.37 -0.45 -18.45
C SER A 41 -9.47 -1.50 -18.25
N LEU A 42 -10.04 -1.56 -17.04
CA LEU A 42 -11.15 -2.42 -16.67
C LEU A 42 -12.42 -1.60 -16.35
N GLY A 43 -12.56 -0.39 -16.91
CA GLY A 43 -13.77 0.45 -16.80
C GLY A 43 -13.85 1.34 -15.56
N GLY A 44 -12.77 1.45 -14.78
CA GLY A 44 -12.72 2.33 -13.61
C GLY A 44 -12.82 3.82 -13.92
N LYS A 45 -13.47 4.57 -13.02
CA LYS A 45 -13.73 6.01 -13.16
C LYS A 45 -12.83 6.86 -12.27
N ASP A 46 -12.72 8.15 -12.58
CA ASP A 46 -11.97 9.16 -11.80
C ASP A 46 -12.76 9.68 -10.58
N GLU A 47 -13.48 8.80 -9.88
CA GLU A 47 -14.33 9.15 -8.73
C GLU A 47 -13.57 8.90 -7.43
N LEU A 48 -13.70 9.76 -6.41
CA LEU A 48 -12.95 9.62 -5.14
C LEU A 48 -13.10 8.23 -4.49
N ALA A 49 -14.24 7.58 -4.66
CA ALA A 49 -14.53 6.22 -4.18
C ALA A 49 -13.75 5.11 -4.91
N ASN A 50 -13.10 5.44 -6.03
CA ASN A 50 -12.27 4.54 -6.83
C ASN A 50 -10.78 4.92 -6.80
N LEU A 51 -10.41 5.98 -6.08
CA LEU A 51 -9.05 6.50 -6.08
C LEU A 51 -8.34 6.21 -4.76
N ALA A 52 -7.08 5.78 -4.85
CA ALA A 52 -6.18 5.58 -3.72
C ALA A 52 -4.87 6.35 -3.90
N LEU A 53 -4.24 6.79 -2.81
CA LEU A 53 -2.87 7.30 -2.83
C LEU A 53 -1.88 6.14 -2.81
N ALA A 54 -1.01 6.07 -3.81
CA ALA A 54 -0.05 4.98 -3.94
C ALA A 54 1.37 5.52 -4.17
N CYS A 55 2.34 4.97 -3.43
CA CYS A 55 3.75 5.19 -3.78
C CYS A 55 4.05 4.55 -5.14
N GLN A 56 5.12 5.01 -5.79
CA GLN A 56 5.49 4.53 -7.13
C GLN A 56 5.70 3.01 -7.18
N ARG A 57 6.24 2.40 -6.11
CA ARG A 57 6.43 0.94 -6.02
C ARG A 57 5.09 0.21 -6.04
N CYS A 58 4.20 0.55 -5.10
CA CYS A 58 2.91 -0.10 -4.99
C CYS A 58 2.04 0.14 -6.23
N ASN A 59 2.03 1.37 -6.78
CA ASN A 59 1.28 1.69 -7.99
C ASN A 59 1.77 0.87 -9.19
N ARG A 60 3.09 0.81 -9.39
CA ARG A 60 3.70 0.04 -10.49
C ARG A 60 3.41 -1.45 -10.38
N TYR A 61 3.60 -2.04 -9.19
CA TYR A 61 3.40 -3.48 -9.02
C TYR A 61 1.94 -3.86 -9.10
N ARG A 62 1.04 -3.06 -8.53
CA ARG A 62 -0.40 -3.29 -8.64
C ARG A 62 -0.87 -3.23 -10.09
N TYR A 63 -0.39 -2.26 -10.88
CA TYR A 63 -0.71 -2.11 -12.30
C TYR A 63 -2.24 -2.11 -12.54
N ASN A 64 -2.78 -3.07 -13.30
CA ASN A 64 -4.21 -3.23 -13.53
C ASN A 64 -4.80 -4.47 -12.82
N PHE A 65 -4.10 -5.02 -11.84
CA PHE A 65 -4.56 -6.21 -11.14
C PHE A 65 -5.53 -5.81 -10.04
N ILE A 66 -6.65 -6.52 -9.99
CA ILE A 66 -7.66 -6.41 -8.92
C ILE A 66 -7.66 -7.63 -8.00
N LYS A 67 -7.04 -8.73 -8.44
CA LYS A 67 -6.92 -9.99 -7.71
C LYS A 67 -5.49 -10.49 -7.67
N ALA A 68 -5.21 -11.35 -6.69
CA ALA A 68 -3.94 -12.02 -6.50
C ALA A 68 -4.15 -13.38 -5.82
N ILE A 69 -3.16 -14.27 -5.92
CA ILE A 69 -3.17 -15.55 -5.23
C ILE A 69 -2.70 -15.35 -3.79
N ASP A 70 -3.45 -15.84 -2.81
CA ASP A 70 -2.96 -15.93 -1.42
C ASP A 70 -1.90 -17.05 -1.36
N PRO A 71 -0.63 -16.73 -1.04
CA PRO A 71 0.45 -17.72 -1.02
C PRO A 71 0.23 -18.84 0.02
N LYS A 72 -0.68 -18.67 0.99
CA LYS A 72 -0.97 -19.69 2.01
C LYS A 72 -2.06 -20.68 1.57
N THR A 73 -3.11 -20.21 0.89
CA THR A 73 -4.27 -21.03 0.54
C THR A 73 -4.32 -21.40 -0.94
N GLU A 74 -3.46 -20.78 -1.76
CA GLU A 74 -3.42 -20.90 -3.22
C GLU A 74 -4.71 -20.46 -3.92
N GLN A 75 -5.61 -19.78 -3.20
CA GLN A 75 -6.86 -19.27 -3.74
C GLN A 75 -6.66 -17.87 -4.31
N GLU A 76 -7.32 -17.61 -5.45
CA GLU A 76 -7.44 -16.25 -5.99
C GLU A 76 -8.40 -15.44 -5.13
N VAL A 77 -7.93 -14.29 -4.62
CA VAL A 77 -8.69 -13.36 -3.80
C VAL A 77 -8.51 -11.93 -4.33
N GLU A 78 -9.42 -11.03 -3.96
CA GLU A 78 -9.26 -9.60 -4.26
C GLU A 78 -8.03 -9.02 -3.56
N ILE A 79 -7.38 -8.05 -4.22
CA ILE A 79 -6.35 -7.21 -3.62
C ILE A 79 -7.03 -6.22 -2.66
N PHE A 80 -6.32 -5.82 -1.61
CA PHE A 80 -6.80 -4.90 -0.60
C PHE A 80 -7.37 -3.60 -1.20
N ASN A 81 -8.56 -3.23 -0.73
CA ASN A 81 -9.30 -2.06 -1.16
C ASN A 81 -9.44 -1.05 0.00
N PRO A 82 -8.65 0.06 0.01
CA PRO A 82 -8.66 1.04 1.10
C PRO A 82 -9.96 1.89 1.18
N ARG A 83 -10.91 1.68 0.26
CA ARG A 83 -12.23 2.32 0.30
C ARG A 83 -13.29 1.46 0.97
N GLN A 84 -13.02 0.16 1.11
CA GLN A 84 -13.95 -0.82 1.68
C GLN A 84 -13.40 -1.52 2.93
N GLN A 85 -12.09 -1.45 3.16
CA GLN A 85 -11.39 -2.23 4.18
C GLN A 85 -10.49 -1.34 5.04
N HIS A 86 -10.37 -1.68 6.32
CA HIS A 86 -9.48 -0.99 7.25
C HIS A 86 -8.11 -1.69 7.26
N TRP A 87 -7.03 -0.92 7.06
CA TRP A 87 -5.68 -1.48 6.96
C TRP A 87 -5.31 -2.33 8.18
N GLN A 88 -5.63 -1.87 9.39
CA GLN A 88 -5.29 -2.56 10.65
C GLN A 88 -6.06 -3.86 10.93
N GLU A 89 -7.10 -4.16 10.15
CA GLU A 89 -7.80 -5.45 10.21
C GLU A 89 -7.14 -6.49 9.29
N HIS A 90 -6.38 -6.02 8.30
CA HIS A 90 -5.76 -6.85 7.27
C HIS A 90 -4.26 -7.00 7.47
N PHE A 91 -3.59 -5.95 7.93
CA PHE A 91 -2.15 -5.86 8.03
C PHE A 91 -1.71 -5.47 9.43
N ILE A 92 -0.51 -5.91 9.78
CA ILE A 92 0.19 -5.51 10.99
C ILE A 92 1.68 -5.39 10.69
N TRP A 93 2.38 -4.51 11.38
CA TRP A 93 3.84 -4.46 11.31
C TRP A 93 4.47 -5.54 12.19
N THR A 94 5.63 -6.06 11.79
CA THR A 94 6.50 -6.84 12.68
C THR A 94 6.92 -6.00 13.91
N PRO A 95 7.39 -6.61 15.02
CA PRO A 95 7.78 -5.87 16.22
C PRO A 95 8.85 -4.79 15.95
N ASP A 96 9.78 -5.07 15.03
CA ASP A 96 10.83 -4.14 14.56
C ASP A 96 10.33 -3.11 13.53
N ALA A 97 9.05 -3.17 13.15
CA ALA A 97 8.40 -2.35 12.13
C ALA A 97 9.03 -2.38 10.73
N LEU A 98 9.82 -3.41 10.41
CA LEU A 98 10.50 -3.49 9.12
C LEU A 98 9.65 -4.16 8.04
N LYS A 99 8.83 -5.14 8.41
CA LYS A 99 8.00 -5.91 7.48
C LYS A 99 6.51 -5.77 7.83
N ILE A 100 5.69 -5.85 6.78
CA ILE A 100 4.23 -5.94 6.87
C ILE A 100 3.85 -7.43 6.87
N VAL A 101 2.99 -7.83 7.80
CA VAL A 101 2.44 -9.19 7.92
C VAL A 101 0.96 -9.15 7.56
N GLY A 102 0.52 -10.10 6.74
CA GLY A 102 -0.88 -10.23 6.32
C GLY A 102 -1.68 -11.14 7.27
N LEU A 103 -2.65 -10.56 7.97
CA LEU A 103 -3.54 -11.25 8.90
C LEU A 103 -4.65 -12.03 8.17
N THR A 104 -5.01 -11.60 6.97
CA THR A 104 -6.09 -12.18 6.14
C THR A 104 -5.56 -12.71 4.80
N PRO A 105 -6.32 -13.59 4.10
CA PRO A 105 -5.96 -13.99 2.73
C PRO A 105 -5.72 -12.81 1.78
N ILE A 106 -6.62 -11.81 1.83
CA ILE A 106 -6.53 -10.56 1.05
C ILE A 106 -5.20 -9.86 1.32
N ALA A 107 -4.81 -9.75 2.59
CA ALA A 107 -3.58 -9.08 2.97
C ALA A 107 -2.33 -9.82 2.48
N ARG A 108 -2.28 -11.14 2.64
CA ARG A 108 -1.15 -11.95 2.16
C ARG A 108 -1.02 -11.90 0.64
N ALA A 109 -2.13 -12.05 -0.08
CA ALA A 109 -2.17 -11.91 -1.53
C ALA A 109 -1.72 -10.50 -1.98
N THR A 110 -2.13 -9.45 -1.24
CA THR A 110 -1.71 -8.07 -1.51
C THR A 110 -0.21 -7.88 -1.27
N ILE A 111 0.34 -8.40 -0.16
CA ILE A 111 1.77 -8.32 0.15
C ILE A 111 2.59 -8.96 -0.97
N GLU A 112 2.20 -10.15 -1.41
CA GLU A 112 2.88 -10.87 -2.48
C GLU A 112 2.78 -10.11 -3.80
N ARG A 113 1.56 -9.69 -4.19
CA ARG A 113 1.32 -9.04 -5.47
C ARG A 113 2.01 -7.69 -5.59
N LEU A 114 2.00 -6.88 -4.53
CA LEU A 114 2.59 -5.54 -4.52
C LEU A 114 4.04 -5.54 -4.00
N ASP A 115 4.59 -6.70 -3.67
CA ASP A 115 5.92 -6.87 -3.10
C ASP A 115 6.22 -5.86 -1.97
N LEU A 116 5.29 -5.80 -1.01
CA LEU A 116 5.28 -4.75 0.03
C LEU A 116 6.50 -4.80 0.97
N ASN A 117 7.13 -5.97 1.06
CA ASN A 117 8.34 -6.24 1.82
C ASN A 117 9.60 -6.33 0.96
N ASP A 118 9.47 -6.21 -0.37
CA ASP A 118 10.58 -6.21 -1.31
C ASP A 118 11.39 -7.51 -1.31
N ASP A 119 10.67 -8.62 -1.16
CA ASP A 119 11.24 -9.96 -1.12
C ASP A 119 11.55 -10.47 -2.55
N ASN A 120 10.94 -9.87 -3.59
CA ASN A 120 11.03 -10.34 -4.98
C ASN A 120 11.83 -9.44 -5.94
N HIS A 121 11.79 -8.11 -5.81
CA HIS A 121 12.29 -7.22 -6.89
C HIS A 121 13.55 -6.39 -6.58
N ASN A 122 13.69 -5.80 -5.38
CA ASN A 122 14.77 -4.83 -5.13
C ASN A 122 15.67 -5.22 -3.94
N GLU A 123 15.94 -6.51 -3.76
CA GLU A 123 16.91 -7.02 -2.77
C GLU A 123 16.63 -6.53 -1.33
N GLY A 124 15.36 -6.47 -0.93
CA GLY A 124 14.93 -6.00 0.39
C GLY A 124 15.25 -4.53 0.67
N PHE A 125 15.40 -3.68 -0.36
CA PHE A 125 15.79 -2.28 -0.19
C PHE A 125 14.80 -1.51 0.68
N ILE A 126 13.49 -1.71 0.54
CA ILE A 126 12.52 -1.01 1.41
C ILE A 126 12.71 -1.35 2.89
N VAL A 127 13.04 -2.62 3.19
CA VAL A 127 13.33 -3.09 4.55
C VAL A 127 14.59 -2.43 5.09
N LYS A 128 15.63 -2.30 4.25
CA LYS A 128 16.88 -1.59 4.61
C LYS A 128 16.60 -0.11 4.92
N VAL A 129 15.81 0.57 4.10
CA VAL A 129 15.53 2.01 4.29
C VAL A 129 14.59 2.26 5.47
N ARG A 130 13.59 1.41 5.73
CA ARG A 130 12.72 1.52 6.92
C ARG A 130 13.52 1.55 8.23
N ARG A 131 14.66 0.84 8.31
CA ARG A 131 15.58 0.92 9.47
C ARG A 131 16.09 2.34 9.73
N LEU A 132 16.38 3.09 8.66
CA LEU A 132 16.83 4.49 8.75
C LEU A 132 15.67 5.41 9.11
N TRP A 133 14.49 5.18 8.52
CA TRP A 133 13.28 5.98 8.83
C TRP A 133 12.82 5.82 10.28
N ILE A 134 12.96 4.63 10.86
CA ILE A 134 12.69 4.39 12.28
C ILE A 134 13.62 5.25 13.15
N ARG A 135 14.92 5.35 12.82
CA ARG A 135 15.86 6.21 13.55
C ARG A 135 15.50 7.69 13.45
N GLY A 136 14.89 8.11 12.34
CA GLY A 136 14.36 9.46 12.14
C GLY A 136 12.99 9.70 12.78
N GLY A 137 12.33 8.68 13.33
CA GLY A 137 10.98 8.79 13.90
C GLY A 137 9.86 8.91 12.86
N TRP A 138 10.13 8.64 11.58
CA TRP A 138 9.16 8.78 10.47
C TRP A 138 8.41 7.48 10.13
N HIS A 139 8.82 6.35 10.71
CA HIS A 139 8.26 5.03 10.40
C HIS A 139 8.18 4.14 11.64
N PRO A 140 7.14 3.30 11.78
CA PRO A 140 5.90 3.29 10.99
C PRO A 140 4.97 4.43 11.41
N PRO A 141 3.85 4.67 10.71
CA PRO A 141 2.82 5.57 11.19
C PRO A 141 2.39 5.24 12.61
N SER A 142 2.24 6.26 13.47
CA SER A 142 1.90 6.07 14.89
C SER A 142 0.54 5.41 15.13
N THR A 143 -0.34 5.47 14.14
CA THR A 143 -1.66 4.83 14.16
C THR A 143 -1.61 3.33 13.90
N ASP A 144 -0.51 2.80 13.34
CA ASP A 144 -0.45 1.41 12.91
C ASP A 144 -0.05 0.47 14.05
N LYS A 145 -0.71 -0.69 14.09
CA LYS A 145 -0.40 -1.74 15.05
C LYS A 145 0.89 -2.47 14.69
N LYS A 146 1.61 -2.93 15.72
CA LYS A 146 2.74 -3.85 15.62
C LYS A 146 2.39 -5.12 16.36
N GLN A 147 2.95 -6.24 15.92
CA GLN A 147 2.92 -7.47 16.70
C GLN A 147 3.60 -7.25 18.05
N GLU A 148 3.08 -7.92 19.08
CA GLU A 148 3.69 -7.97 20.41
C GLU A 148 5.05 -8.69 20.41
#